data_AF-A0A0H2RAP8-F1
#
_entry.id   AF-A0A0H2RAP8-F1
#
_cell.length_a   1.000
_cell.length_b   1.000
_cell.length_c   1.000
_cell.angle_alpha   90.00
_cell.angle_beta   90.00
_cell.angle_gamma   90.00
#
_symmetry.space_group_name_H-M   'P 1'
#
loop_
_entity.id
_entity.type
_entity.pdbx_description
1 polymer ?
#
loop_
_entity_poly.entity_id
_entity_poly.type
_entity_poly.pdbx_seq_one_letter_code
_entity_poly.pdbx_strand_id
1 'polypeptide(L)'
;LGCKFRPGAVLFWTSRNRLLDKPPLDEVRKDLKKYGDAWRAWYTGLMPSWRHGGDPCRWPLLRVVPPGEPWVEVRKGERNGILLLILTLMWW
;
A
#
# COMPACT_ATOMS: atom_id res chain seq x y z
N LEU A 1 -9.63 -1.62 -0.77
CA LEU A 1 -8.29 -1.20 -1.27
C LEU A 1 -7.88 -1.99 -2.51
N GLY A 2 -7.32 -1.32 -3.52
CA GLY A 2 -6.87 -1.94 -4.77
C GLY A 2 -5.82 -3.05 -4.57
N CYS A 3 -5.79 -4.04 -5.45
CA CYS A 3 -4.90 -5.20 -5.39
C CYS A 3 -3.65 -5.07 -6.28
N LYS A 4 -3.59 -4.05 -7.14
CA LYS A 4 -2.47 -3.84 -8.07
C LYS A 4 -1.17 -3.63 -7.28
N PHE A 5 -0.13 -4.39 -7.61
CA PHE A 5 1.20 -4.37 -6.96
C PHE A 5 1.23 -4.72 -5.46
N ARG A 6 0.13 -5.19 -4.86
CA ARG A 6 0.10 -5.58 -3.45
C ARG A 6 1.16 -6.66 -3.16
N PRO A 7 1.98 -6.52 -2.10
CA PRO A 7 2.98 -7.53 -1.78
C PRO A 7 2.35 -8.91 -1.53
N GLY A 8 3.02 -9.96 -1.99
CA GLY A 8 2.52 -11.34 -1.86
C GLY A 8 2.23 -11.75 -0.42
N ALA A 9 3.07 -11.32 0.54
CA ALA A 9 2.85 -11.55 1.97
C ALA A 9 1.53 -10.92 2.47
N VAL A 10 1.20 -9.70 2.00
CA VAL A 10 -0.07 -9.04 2.34
C VAL A 10 -1.24 -9.80 1.73
N LEU A 11 -1.13 -10.23 0.47
CA LEU A 11 -2.18 -11.01 -0.20
C LEU A 11 -2.44 -12.32 0.58
N PHE A 12 -1.39 -13.06 0.90
CA PHE A 12 -1.42 -14.31 1.67
C PHE A 12 -2.06 -14.14 3.06
N TRP A 13 -1.77 -13.05 3.75
CA TRP A 13 -2.33 -12.76 5.07
C TRP A 13 -3.79 -12.31 4.99
N THR A 14 -4.12 -11.48 4.01
CA THR A 14 -5.50 -11.02 3.80
C THR A 14 -6.47 -12.14 3.39
N SER A 15 -6.00 -13.16 2.66
CA SER A 15 -6.81 -14.34 2.31
C SER A 15 -7.09 -15.26 3.51
N ARG A 16 -6.34 -15.13 4.61
CA ARG A 16 -6.49 -15.91 5.85
C ARG A 16 -7.17 -15.11 6.96
N ASN A 17 -8.18 -14.34 6.62
CA ASN A 17 -8.97 -13.52 7.56
C ASN A 17 -8.18 -12.42 8.29
N ARG A 18 -6.92 -12.14 7.93
CA ARG A 18 -6.10 -11.08 8.56
C ARG A 18 -5.92 -11.29 10.06
N LEU A 19 -5.50 -12.50 10.46
CA LEU A 19 -5.19 -12.82 11.86
C LEU A 19 -4.12 -11.85 12.37
N LEU A 20 -4.52 -10.89 13.21
CA LEU A 20 -3.67 -9.78 13.68
C LEU A 20 -2.50 -10.26 14.54
N ASP A 21 -2.70 -11.38 15.23
CA ASP A 21 -1.72 -12.11 16.02
C ASP A 21 -0.72 -12.91 15.18
N LYS A 22 -1.00 -13.09 13.88
CA LYS A 22 -0.17 -13.89 12.95
C LYS A 22 0.18 -13.12 11.67
N PRO A 23 0.92 -11.99 11.77
CA PRO A 23 1.46 -11.33 10.59
C PRO A 23 2.51 -12.20 9.90
N PRO A 24 2.67 -12.12 8.56
CA PRO A 24 3.61 -12.93 7.78
C PRO A 24 5.06 -12.41 7.88
N LEU A 25 5.56 -12.16 9.10
CA LEU A 25 6.85 -11.48 9.34
C LEU A 25 8.05 -12.27 8.79
N ASP A 26 8.01 -13.61 8.84
CA ASP A 26 9.10 -14.43 8.32
C ASP A 26 9.24 -14.27 6.80
N GLU A 27 8.12 -14.21 6.08
CA GLU A 27 8.12 -13.97 4.63
C GLU A 27 8.61 -12.55 4.29
N VAL A 28 8.26 -11.56 5.11
CA VAL A 28 8.74 -10.19 4.94
C VAL A 28 10.26 -10.10 5.19
N ARG A 29 10.76 -10.77 6.23
CA ARG A 29 12.18 -10.75 6.61
C ARG A 29 13.09 -11.49 5.64
N LYS A 30 12.59 -12.54 4.97
CA LYS A 30 13.34 -13.28 3.94
C LYS A 30 13.88 -12.37 2.84
N ASP A 31 13.11 -11.38 2.42
CA ASP A 31 13.53 -10.40 1.41
C ASP A 31 12.87 -9.03 1.67
N LEU A 32 13.44 -8.34 2.66
CA LEU A 32 12.94 -7.05 3.14
C LEU A 32 12.96 -5.98 2.03
N LYS A 33 13.96 -6.02 1.14
CA LYS A 33 14.08 -5.06 0.04
C LYS A 33 12.96 -5.25 -0.97
N LYS A 34 12.74 -6.49 -1.42
CA LYS A 34 11.66 -6.80 -2.36
C LYS A 34 10.28 -6.49 -1.78
N TYR A 35 10.09 -6.77 -0.48
CA TYR A 35 8.86 -6.40 0.19
C TYR A 35 8.66 -4.89 0.20
N GLY A 36 9.68 -4.11 0.59
CA GLY A 36 9.63 -2.65 0.60
C GLY A 36 9.35 -2.05 -0.78
N ASP A 37 10.00 -2.55 -1.84
CA ASP A 37 9.79 -2.09 -3.21
C ASP A 37 8.35 -2.38 -3.68
N ALA A 38 7.84 -3.58 -3.41
CA ALA A 38 6.45 -3.93 -3.70
C ALA A 38 5.45 -3.11 -2.87
N TRP A 39 5.75 -2.86 -1.61
CA TRP A 39 4.90 -2.06 -0.73
C TRP A 39 4.80 -0.61 -1.21
N ARG A 40 5.92 0.00 -1.61
CA ARG A 40 5.92 1.34 -2.23
C ARG A 40 5.15 1.37 -3.53
N ALA A 41 5.34 0.40 -4.42
CA ALA A 41 4.59 0.31 -5.67
C ALA A 41 3.08 0.18 -5.44
N TRP A 42 2.68 -0.63 -4.45
CA TRP A 42 1.28 -0.73 -4.04
C TRP A 42 0.75 0.59 -3.50
N TYR A 43 1.46 1.23 -2.57
CA TYR A 43 1.06 2.51 -1.99
C TYR A 43 0.95 3.61 -3.05
N THR A 44 1.95 3.74 -3.94
CA THR A 44 1.92 4.69 -5.06
C THR A 44 0.75 4.43 -6.00
N GLY A 45 0.44 3.16 -6.30
CA GLY A 45 -0.70 2.78 -7.14
C GLY A 45 -2.08 3.08 -6.52
N LEU A 46 -2.15 3.36 -5.22
CA LEU A 46 -3.37 3.80 -4.54
C LEU A 46 -3.53 5.32 -4.51
N MET A 47 -2.44 6.06 -4.77
CA MET A 47 -2.46 7.51 -4.73
C MET A 47 -3.09 8.07 -6.01
N PRO A 48 -3.73 9.25 -5.93
CA PRO A 48 -4.17 9.97 -7.12
C PRO A 48 -3.03 10.21 -8.12
N SER A 49 -3.35 10.29 -9.41
CA SER A 49 -2.36 10.43 -10.48
C SER A 49 -1.43 11.64 -10.33
N TRP A 50 -1.92 12.74 -9.76
CA TRP A 50 -1.11 13.94 -9.49
C TRP A 50 -0.01 13.69 -8.46
N ARG A 51 -0.18 12.74 -7.52
CA ARG A 51 0.87 12.40 -6.52
C ARG A 51 2.09 11.79 -7.18
N HIS A 52 1.93 11.16 -8.33
CA HIS A 52 3.01 10.48 -9.02
C HIS A 52 3.29 11.11 -10.40
N GLY A 53 2.62 12.23 -10.73
CA GLY A 53 2.82 12.98 -11.97
C GLY A 53 2.60 12.15 -13.24
N GLY A 54 1.71 11.16 -13.17
CA GLY A 54 1.47 10.21 -14.26
C GLY A 54 2.42 9.01 -14.31
N ASP A 55 3.54 9.01 -13.57
CA ASP A 55 4.46 7.87 -13.49
C ASP A 55 4.14 7.00 -12.26
N PRO A 56 3.57 5.79 -12.42
CA PRO A 56 3.17 4.93 -11.30
C PRO A 56 4.35 4.36 -10.51
N CYS A 57 5.59 4.48 -11.01
CA CYS A 57 6.81 4.07 -10.31
C CYS A 57 7.47 5.23 -9.57
N ARG A 58 6.93 6.46 -9.68
CA ARG A 58 7.53 7.64 -9.07
C ARG A 58 7.54 7.52 -7.55
N TRP A 59 8.75 7.58 -7.00
CA TRP A 59 9.00 7.69 -5.57
C TRP A 59 10.17 8.66 -5.33
N PRO A 60 10.08 9.60 -4.38
CA PRO A 60 8.94 9.87 -3.49
C PRO A 60 7.77 10.54 -4.22
N LEU A 61 6.59 10.43 -3.62
CA LEU A 61 5.37 11.07 -4.10
C LEU A 61 5.46 12.60 -3.98
N LEU A 62 4.83 13.29 -4.92
CA LEU A 62 4.61 14.73 -4.90
C LEU A 62 3.77 15.12 -3.68
N ARG A 63 4.14 16.24 -3.06
CA ARG A 63 3.47 16.75 -1.84
C ARG A 63 2.57 17.95 -2.12
N VAL A 64 2.77 18.62 -3.25
CA VAL A 64 1.98 19.78 -3.67
C VAL A 64 0.61 19.29 -4.14
N VAL A 65 -0.43 19.62 -3.39
CA VAL A 65 -1.81 19.22 -3.68
C VAL A 65 -2.42 20.22 -4.68
N PRO A 66 -2.97 19.76 -5.81
CA PRO A 66 -3.71 20.62 -6.72
C PRO A 66 -4.95 21.25 -6.04
N PRO A 67 -5.33 22.49 -6.39
CA PRO A 67 -6.55 23.10 -5.87
C PRO A 67 -7.78 22.26 -6.21
N GLY A 68 -8.67 22.06 -5.24
CA GLY A 68 -9.94 21.34 -5.45
C GLY A 68 -9.82 19.81 -5.52
N GLU A 69 -8.66 19.22 -5.22
CA GLU A 69 -8.46 17.78 -5.28
C GLU A 69 -9.37 17.01 -4.30
N PRO A 70 -10.23 16.10 -4.79
CA PRO A 70 -11.19 15.41 -3.96
C PRO A 70 -10.69 14.07 -3.40
N TRP A 71 -9.49 13.56 -3.69
CA TRP A 71 -8.97 12.34 -3.02
C TRP A 71 -9.88 11.10 -3.13
N VAL A 72 -10.74 11.03 -4.15
CA VAL A 72 -11.86 10.08 -4.22
C VAL A 72 -11.38 8.63 -4.12
N GLU A 73 -10.21 8.33 -4.70
CA GLU A 73 -9.63 6.98 -4.67
C GLU A 73 -9.14 6.55 -3.28
N VAL A 74 -8.62 7.49 -2.49
CA VAL A 74 -8.07 7.21 -1.14
C VAL A 74 -9.15 7.34 -0.06
N ARG A 75 -10.22 8.11 -0.30
CA ARG A 75 -11.36 8.29 0.63
C ARG A 75 -12.31 7.08 0.72
N LYS A 76 -12.03 5.97 0.03
CA LYS A 76 -12.82 4.73 0.12
C LYS A 76 -12.64 4.08 1.50
N GLY A 77 -13.53 4.40 2.44
CA GLY A 77 -13.56 3.90 3.82
C GLY A 77 -14.02 2.45 3.99
N GLU A 78 -13.74 1.58 3.02
CA GLU A 78 -14.14 0.17 3.07
C GLU A 78 -13.38 -0.59 4.18
N ARG A 79 -13.83 -1.83 4.45
CA ARG A 79 -13.32 -2.78 5.47
C ARG A 79 -11.84 -3.21 5.30
N ASN A 80 -11.10 -2.49 4.48
CA ASN A 80 -9.72 -2.65 4.05
C ASN A 80 -9.20 -1.27 3.60
N GLY A 81 -9.17 -0.28 4.50
CA GLY A 81 -8.73 1.09 4.23
C GLY A 81 -7.32 1.37 4.78
N ILE A 82 -7.07 2.61 5.22
CA ILE A 82 -5.76 3.09 5.68
C ILE A 82 -5.11 2.21 6.77
N LEU A 83 -5.91 1.57 7.64
CA LEU A 83 -5.43 0.65 8.67
C LEU A 83 -4.60 -0.50 8.07
N LEU A 84 -5.04 -1.07 6.94
CA LEU A 84 -4.32 -2.14 6.27
C LEU A 84 -2.94 -1.67 5.80
N LEU A 85 -2.84 -0.44 5.29
CA LEU A 85 -1.57 0.14 4.88
C LEU A 85 -0.64 0.34 6.08
N ILE A 86 -1.15 0.85 7.20
CA ILE A 86 -0.36 1.05 8.42
C ILE A 86 0.16 -0.29 8.96
N LEU A 87 -0.71 -1.28 9.12
CA LEU A 87 -0.32 -2.59 9.65
C LEU A 87 0.76 -3.27 8.81
N THR A 88 0.61 -3.20 7.48
CA THR A 88 1.58 -3.81 6.55
C THR A 88 2.88 -3.02 6.47
N LEU A 89 2.83 -1.69 6.62
CA LEU A 89 4.02 -0.85 6.73
C LEU A 89 4.85 -1.21 7.96
N MET A 90 4.21 -1.51 9.09
CA MET A 90 4.90 -1.88 10.33
C MET A 90 5.68 -3.21 10.24
N TRP A 91 5.47 -4.00 9.19
CA TRP A 91 6.25 -5.24 8.97
C TRP A 91 7.62 -4.97 8.34
N TRP A 92 7.79 -3.79 7.72
CA TRP A 92 8.99 -3.34 7.01
C TRP A 92 9.74 -2.27 7.81
#